data_AF-A0A484V343-F1
#
_entry.id   AF-A0A484V343-F1
#
_cell.length_a   1.000
_cell.length_b   1.000
_cell.length_c   1.000
_cell.angle_alpha   90.00
_cell.angle_beta   90.00
_cell.angle_gamma   90.00
#
_symmetry.space_group_name_H-M   'P 1'
#
loop_
_entity.id
_entity.type
_entity.pdbx_description
1 polymer ?
#
loop_
_entity_poly.entity_id
_entity_poly.type
_entity_poly.pdbx_seq_one_letter_code
_entity_poly.pdbx_strand_id
1 'polypeptide(L)'
;MTATPISYRRYLAGLVLSCLLAGWLALLGVVAVTTPNLGWGAVALITGAIWVGVPLAILLLIAWAVYLARDRGRTPGRIHALLFLPTLAALSIVPLADALQRSRHSQFDAAHGPIAETHINLAGVDLWLDTRPYASTSSGGGPSLPMSPREPGRFSTFTRYPDPAFIASGEFPYDGARLKDGIDRYTYRSAGGAPGASLPLARHPVPDLAPLVPILGRQETPRLAYLYFHYPDRVDAVPVLRHLSGMTEQILEEKRVQGLVLFMAQAYAGSAIARLEINGQTLDLGERAIPPQPPLPAACRDYPRRLGGAFVDIDQPLSLRWQTVDAPDAWQTASLRVPDFRDPAPVRGQSTLQRVMLYFLPDGTVAGERFVQVDETRERRALRATGMPPGAGPHAACGSAYSGYNPETVRLLE
;
A
#
# COMPACT_ATOMS: atom_id res chain seq x y z
N MET A 1 25.18 -58.33 -22.72
CA MET A 1 23.74 -58.41 -22.40
C MET A 1 22.96 -57.73 -23.50
N THR A 2 22.42 -58.51 -24.43
CA THR A 2 21.59 -58.01 -25.54
C THR A 2 20.19 -57.68 -25.01
N ALA A 3 19.81 -56.39 -25.05
CA ALA A 3 18.46 -55.97 -24.72
C ALA A 3 17.48 -56.61 -25.73
N THR A 4 16.64 -57.53 -25.26
CA THR A 4 15.53 -58.06 -26.06
C THR A 4 14.63 -56.89 -26.50
N PRO A 5 14.31 -56.77 -27.79
CA PRO A 5 13.49 -55.66 -28.28
C PRO A 5 12.09 -55.74 -27.65
N ILE A 6 11.69 -54.66 -26.97
CA ILE A 6 10.36 -54.55 -26.36
C ILE A 6 9.32 -54.53 -27.50
N SER A 7 8.42 -55.52 -27.51
CA SER A 7 7.32 -55.58 -28.48
C SER A 7 6.14 -54.73 -28.00
N TYR A 8 6.05 -53.49 -28.49
CA TYR A 8 4.97 -52.55 -28.15
C TYR A 8 3.58 -53.01 -28.63
N ARG A 9 3.50 -53.88 -29.64
CA ARG A 9 2.24 -54.44 -30.16
C ARG A 9 1.40 -55.11 -29.09
N ARG A 10 2.02 -55.71 -28.08
CA ARG A 10 1.33 -56.41 -26.98
C ARG A 10 0.63 -55.49 -25.98
N TYR A 11 0.88 -54.17 -26.06
CA TYR A 11 0.35 -53.14 -25.18
C TYR A 11 -0.45 -52.06 -25.92
N LEU A 12 -0.69 -52.26 -27.23
CA LEU A 12 -1.25 -51.25 -28.12
C LEU A 12 -2.59 -50.70 -27.64
N ALA A 13 -3.49 -51.56 -27.13
CA ALA A 13 -4.80 -51.13 -26.65
C ALA A 13 -4.70 -50.11 -25.49
N GLY A 14 -3.86 -50.40 -24.48
CA GLY A 14 -3.63 -49.46 -23.38
C GLY A 14 -2.90 -48.20 -23.83
N LEU A 15 -1.99 -48.30 -24.80
CA LEU A 15 -1.32 -47.12 -25.37
C LEU A 15 -2.30 -46.21 -26.12
N VAL A 16 -3.24 -46.78 -26.88
CA VAL A 16 -4.31 -46.02 -27.55
C VAL A 16 -5.23 -45.37 -26.52
N LEU A 17 -5.65 -46.09 -25.48
CA LEU A 17 -6.46 -45.54 -24.39
C LEU A 17 -5.75 -44.40 -23.66
N SER A 18 -4.44 -44.54 -23.39
CA SER A 18 -3.60 -43.49 -22.83
C SER A 18 -3.58 -42.25 -23.71
N CYS A 19 -3.34 -42.40 -25.02
CA CYS A 19 -3.35 -41.27 -25.96
C CYS A 19 -4.73 -40.60 -26.07
N LEU A 20 -5.82 -41.37 -26.10
CA LEU A 20 -7.18 -40.83 -26.17
C LEU A 20 -7.53 -40.04 -24.90
N LEU A 21 -7.23 -40.62 -23.73
CA LEU A 21 -7.45 -39.95 -22.45
C LEU A 21 -6.60 -38.68 -22.34
N ALA A 22 -5.30 -38.76 -22.67
CA ALA A 22 -4.40 -37.63 -22.64
C ALA A 22 -4.85 -36.53 -23.62
N GLY A 23 -5.23 -36.88 -24.85
CA GLY A 23 -5.74 -35.93 -25.84
C GLY A 23 -7.03 -35.23 -25.38
N TRP A 24 -7.96 -35.99 -24.78
CA TRP A 24 -9.19 -35.43 -24.23
C TRP A 24 -8.93 -34.47 -23.05
N LEU A 25 -8.12 -34.90 -22.08
CA LEU A 25 -7.77 -34.06 -20.93
C LEU A 25 -6.94 -32.85 -21.35
N ALA A 26 -6.06 -32.98 -22.34
CA ALA A 26 -5.30 -31.87 -22.87
C ALA A 26 -6.19 -30.86 -23.57
N LEU A 27 -7.18 -31.31 -24.36
CA LEU A 27 -8.17 -30.44 -24.97
C LEU A 27 -8.95 -29.65 -23.90
N LEU A 28 -9.48 -30.33 -22.89
CA LEU A 28 -10.21 -29.67 -21.79
C LEU A 28 -9.31 -28.69 -21.02
N GLY A 29 -8.06 -29.09 -20.73
CA GLY A 29 -7.08 -28.26 -20.04
C GLY A 29 -6.68 -27.02 -20.83
N VAL A 30 -6.48 -27.14 -22.14
CA VAL A 30 -6.19 -26.00 -23.02
C VAL A 30 -7.39 -25.05 -23.06
N VAL A 31 -8.61 -25.56 -23.28
CA VAL A 31 -9.82 -24.73 -23.29
C VAL A 31 -10.01 -24.00 -21.95
N ALA A 32 -9.75 -24.68 -20.83
CA ALA A 32 -9.83 -24.10 -19.49
C ALA A 32 -8.88 -22.89 -19.31
N VAL A 33 -7.68 -22.95 -19.90
CA VAL A 33 -6.64 -21.93 -19.74
C VAL A 33 -6.75 -20.80 -20.77
N THR A 34 -7.22 -21.09 -21.98
CA THR A 34 -7.29 -20.09 -23.06
C THR A 34 -8.59 -19.30 -23.09
N THR A 35 -9.62 -19.73 -22.36
CA THR A 35 -10.94 -19.10 -22.38
C THR A 35 -11.13 -18.21 -21.15
N PRO A 36 -11.08 -16.88 -21.29
CA PRO A 36 -11.33 -15.98 -20.17
C PRO A 36 -12.78 -16.08 -19.71
N ASN A 37 -13.03 -15.95 -18.40
CA ASN A 37 -14.37 -15.85 -17.81
C ASN A 37 -15.31 -17.00 -18.18
N LEU A 38 -14.84 -18.25 -18.06
CA LEU A 38 -15.60 -19.46 -18.40
C LEU A 38 -17.01 -19.53 -17.77
N GLY A 39 -17.23 -18.95 -16.59
CA GLY A 39 -18.55 -18.94 -15.95
C GLY A 39 -19.19 -20.33 -15.93
N TRP A 40 -20.38 -20.47 -16.50
CA TRP A 40 -21.07 -21.77 -16.67
C TRP A 40 -20.35 -22.76 -17.59
N GLY A 41 -19.47 -22.31 -18.48
CA GLY A 41 -18.60 -23.15 -19.30
C GLY A 41 -17.64 -24.01 -18.49
N ALA A 42 -17.31 -23.63 -17.25
CA ALA A 42 -16.55 -24.48 -16.33
C ALA A 42 -17.31 -25.78 -16.00
N VAL A 43 -18.64 -25.72 -15.91
CA VAL A 43 -19.49 -26.91 -15.66
C VAL A 43 -19.43 -27.88 -16.83
N ALA A 44 -19.42 -27.38 -18.07
CA ALA A 44 -19.28 -28.19 -19.27
C ALA A 44 -17.92 -28.92 -19.32
N LEU A 45 -16.83 -28.24 -18.94
CA LEU A 45 -15.50 -28.85 -18.85
C LEU A 45 -15.45 -29.96 -17.78
N ILE A 46 -16.01 -29.71 -16.60
CA ILE A 46 -16.09 -30.72 -15.52
C ILE A 46 -16.92 -31.92 -15.97
N THR A 47 -18.05 -31.68 -16.62
CA THR A 47 -18.95 -32.72 -17.14
C THR A 47 -18.23 -33.55 -18.21
N GLY A 48 -17.49 -32.93 -19.12
CA GLY A 48 -16.66 -33.63 -20.10
C GLY A 48 -15.56 -34.48 -19.46
N ALA A 49 -14.92 -33.99 -18.40
CA ALA A 49 -13.92 -34.76 -17.65
C ALA A 49 -14.55 -35.98 -16.96
N ILE A 50 -15.75 -35.84 -16.38
CA ILE A 50 -16.46 -36.93 -15.71
C ILE A 50 -16.97 -37.96 -16.70
N TRP A 51 -17.72 -37.55 -17.73
CA TRP A 51 -18.44 -38.50 -18.60
C TRP A 51 -17.56 -39.17 -19.65
N VAL A 52 -16.42 -38.59 -20.01
CA VAL A 52 -15.51 -39.16 -21.02
C VAL A 52 -14.16 -39.51 -20.40
N GLY A 53 -13.60 -38.61 -19.58
CA GLY A 53 -12.30 -38.82 -18.94
C GLY A 53 -12.31 -39.98 -17.93
N VAL A 54 -13.29 -40.04 -17.02
CA VAL A 54 -13.34 -41.11 -15.99
C VAL A 54 -13.53 -42.50 -16.62
N PRO A 55 -14.45 -42.73 -17.58
CA PRO A 55 -14.56 -44.03 -18.24
C PRO A 55 -13.28 -44.44 -18.97
N LEU A 56 -12.63 -43.51 -19.69
CA LEU A 56 -11.35 -43.80 -20.36
C LEU A 56 -10.24 -44.14 -19.36
N ALA A 57 -10.19 -43.46 -18.21
CA ALA A 57 -9.25 -43.76 -17.14
C ALA A 57 -9.51 -45.14 -16.52
N ILE A 58 -10.78 -45.51 -16.28
CA ILE A 58 -11.16 -46.84 -15.80
C ILE A 58 -10.72 -47.91 -16.80
N LEU A 59 -11.00 -47.73 -18.09
CA LEU A 59 -10.58 -48.67 -19.14
C LEU A 59 -9.05 -48.80 -19.22
N LEU A 60 -8.33 -47.70 -19.08
CA LEU A 60 -6.87 -47.69 -19.04
C LEU A 60 -6.33 -48.47 -17.82
N LEU A 61 -6.93 -48.28 -16.63
CA LEU A 61 -6.58 -49.02 -15.42
C LEU A 61 -6.87 -50.52 -15.54
N ILE A 62 -8.00 -50.89 -16.16
CA ILE A 62 -8.34 -52.29 -16.45
C ILE A 62 -7.30 -52.90 -17.40
N ALA A 63 -6.98 -52.21 -18.50
CA ALA A 63 -5.97 -52.67 -19.45
C ALA A 63 -4.58 -52.84 -18.78
N TRP A 64 -4.21 -51.90 -17.91
CA TRP A 64 -2.98 -51.97 -17.12
C TRP A 64 -2.96 -53.17 -16.16
N ALA A 65 -4.06 -53.43 -15.44
CA ALA A 65 -4.18 -54.59 -14.54
C ALA A 65 -4.10 -55.91 -15.31
N VAL A 66 -4.70 -55.98 -16.51
CA VAL A 66 -4.59 -57.15 -17.40
C VAL A 66 -3.14 -57.37 -17.84
N TYR A 67 -2.38 -56.32 -18.16
CA TYR A 67 -0.97 -56.43 -18.50
C TYR A 67 -0.10 -56.92 -17.33
N LEU A 68 -0.36 -56.40 -16.13
CA LEU A 68 0.31 -56.86 -14.92
C LEU A 68 0.04 -58.35 -14.63
N ALA A 69 -1.23 -58.78 -14.74
CA ALA A 69 -1.62 -60.17 -14.52
C ALA A 69 -1.03 -61.10 -15.58
N ARG A 70 -1.13 -60.73 -16.86
CA ARG A 70 -0.60 -61.50 -18.00
C ARG A 70 0.91 -61.68 -17.91
N ASP A 71 1.62 -60.61 -17.59
CA ASP A 71 3.09 -60.59 -17.56
C ASP A 71 3.64 -60.95 -16.17
N ARG A 72 2.80 -61.38 -15.22
CA ARG A 72 3.13 -61.73 -13.83
C ARG A 72 4.00 -60.65 -13.13
N GLY A 73 3.63 -59.38 -13.35
CA GLY A 73 4.36 -58.23 -12.81
C GLY A 73 5.67 -57.88 -13.51
N ARG A 74 6.06 -58.57 -14.59
CA ARG A 74 7.30 -58.32 -15.34
C ARG A 74 7.11 -57.32 -16.51
N THR A 75 6.12 -56.45 -16.41
CA THR A 75 5.88 -55.41 -17.42
C THR A 75 7.04 -54.42 -17.46
N PRO A 76 7.61 -54.07 -18.63
CA PRO A 76 8.73 -53.15 -18.69
C PRO A 76 8.37 -51.75 -18.16
N GLY A 77 9.26 -51.11 -17.40
CA GLY A 77 9.07 -49.76 -16.84
C GLY A 77 8.67 -48.70 -17.89
N ARG A 78 9.18 -48.81 -19.12
CA ARG A 78 8.82 -47.92 -20.23
C ARG A 78 7.34 -48.01 -20.62
N ILE A 79 6.72 -49.18 -20.48
CA ILE A 79 5.28 -49.35 -20.77
C ILE A 79 4.44 -48.68 -19.68
N HIS A 80 4.81 -48.81 -18.41
CA HIS A 80 4.18 -48.04 -17.33
C HIS A 80 4.26 -46.53 -17.60
N ALA A 81 5.44 -46.05 -17.98
CA ALA A 81 5.64 -44.66 -18.34
C ALA A 81 4.74 -44.22 -19.51
N LEU A 82 4.65 -44.99 -20.60
CA LEU A 82 3.81 -44.64 -21.75
C LEU A 82 2.29 -44.75 -21.47
N LEU A 83 1.88 -45.60 -20.53
CA LEU A 83 0.48 -45.70 -20.12
C LEU A 83 0.02 -44.50 -19.29
N PHE A 84 0.90 -43.88 -18.50
CA PHE A 84 0.49 -42.86 -17.53
C PHE A 84 1.10 -41.47 -17.76
N LEU A 85 2.32 -41.34 -18.28
CA LEU A 85 2.95 -40.02 -18.48
C LEU A 85 2.16 -39.10 -19.41
N PRO A 86 1.59 -39.54 -20.55
CA PRO A 86 0.77 -38.66 -21.40
C PRO A 86 -0.41 -38.06 -20.64
N THR A 87 -1.12 -38.89 -19.87
CA THR A 87 -2.25 -38.48 -19.03
C THR A 87 -1.82 -37.53 -17.92
N LEU A 88 -0.71 -37.84 -17.23
CA LEU A 88 -0.15 -36.98 -16.18
C LEU A 88 0.31 -35.63 -16.74
N ALA A 89 0.91 -35.62 -17.94
CA ALA A 89 1.29 -34.39 -18.64
C ALA A 89 0.07 -33.56 -19.07
N ALA A 90 -1.03 -34.20 -19.48
CA ALA A 90 -2.28 -33.50 -19.77
C ALA A 90 -2.90 -32.88 -18.51
N LEU A 91 -2.92 -33.63 -17.39
CA LEU A 91 -3.43 -33.14 -16.11
C LEU A 91 -2.61 -31.99 -15.53
N SER A 92 -1.32 -31.88 -15.89
CA SER A 92 -0.46 -30.79 -15.40
C SER A 92 -0.67 -29.46 -16.13
N ILE A 93 -1.38 -29.42 -17.25
CA ILE A 93 -1.59 -28.19 -18.04
C ILE A 93 -2.22 -27.08 -17.19
N VAL A 94 -3.33 -27.37 -16.51
CA VAL A 94 -4.04 -26.38 -15.68
C VAL A 94 -3.19 -25.88 -14.50
N PRO A 95 -2.65 -26.73 -13.61
CA PRO A 95 -1.84 -26.26 -12.48
C PRO A 95 -0.54 -25.59 -12.93
N LEU A 96 0.08 -26.02 -14.03
CA LEU A 96 1.28 -25.37 -14.57
C LEU A 96 0.94 -23.98 -15.15
N ALA A 97 -0.16 -23.86 -15.89
CA ALA A 97 -0.62 -22.57 -16.40
C ALA A 97 -0.96 -21.60 -15.27
N ASP A 98 -1.67 -22.07 -14.24
CA ASP A 98 -1.98 -21.27 -13.07
C ASP A 98 -0.72 -20.87 -12.28
N ALA A 99 0.25 -21.78 -12.10
CA ALA A 99 1.53 -21.46 -11.48
C ALA A 99 2.32 -20.41 -12.29
N LEU A 100 2.32 -20.51 -13.62
CA LEU A 100 2.93 -19.52 -14.51
C LEU A 100 2.22 -18.17 -14.43
N GLN A 101 0.88 -18.17 -14.39
CA GLN A 101 0.09 -16.96 -14.28
C GLN A 101 0.31 -16.27 -12.93
N ARG A 102 0.28 -17.02 -11.82
CA ARG A 102 0.60 -16.51 -10.48
C ARG A 102 2.04 -15.98 -10.41
N SER A 103 2.99 -16.67 -11.03
CA SER A 103 4.37 -16.19 -11.10
C SER A 103 4.47 -14.87 -11.85
N ARG A 104 3.85 -14.76 -13.04
CA ARG A 104 3.79 -13.51 -13.81
C ARG A 104 3.11 -12.38 -13.05
N HIS A 105 1.99 -12.66 -12.39
CA HIS A 105 1.28 -11.67 -11.58
C HIS A 105 2.14 -11.21 -10.40
N SER A 106 2.77 -12.13 -9.68
CA SER A 106 3.67 -11.78 -8.57
C SER A 106 4.88 -10.94 -9.01
N GLN A 107 5.46 -11.23 -10.18
CA GLN A 107 6.53 -10.41 -10.75
C GLN A 107 6.02 -9.03 -11.17
N PHE A 108 4.82 -8.96 -11.75
CA PHE A 108 4.19 -7.70 -12.12
C PHE A 108 3.92 -6.84 -10.89
N ASP A 109 3.27 -7.39 -9.86
CA ASP A 109 2.94 -6.68 -8.60
C ASP A 109 4.21 -6.25 -7.85
N ALA A 110 5.26 -7.07 -7.89
CA ALA A 110 6.54 -6.72 -7.31
C ALA A 110 7.22 -5.55 -8.04
N ALA A 111 6.99 -5.38 -9.35
CA ALA A 111 7.52 -4.25 -10.12
C ALA A 111 6.57 -3.02 -10.11
N HIS A 112 5.28 -3.24 -9.94
CA HIS A 112 4.23 -2.23 -10.05
C HIS A 112 3.31 -2.31 -8.83
N GLY A 113 3.77 -1.74 -7.72
CA GLY A 113 2.97 -1.67 -6.51
C GLY A 113 1.78 -0.69 -6.62
N PRO A 114 0.79 -0.80 -5.72
CA PRO A 114 -0.34 0.13 -5.65
C PRO A 114 0.08 1.53 -5.19
N ILE A 115 -0.41 2.57 -5.86
CA ILE A 115 -0.08 3.98 -5.58
C ILE A 115 -1.13 4.58 -4.65
N ALA A 116 -0.70 5.13 -3.51
CA ALA A 116 -1.58 5.85 -2.60
C ALA A 116 -1.69 7.33 -3.03
N GLU A 117 -2.91 7.82 -3.17
CA GLU A 117 -3.21 9.20 -3.53
C GLU A 117 -4.17 9.80 -2.51
N THR A 118 -3.88 11.03 -2.07
CA THR A 118 -4.75 11.83 -1.21
C THR A 118 -4.97 13.17 -1.86
N HIS A 119 -6.23 13.55 -2.02
CA HIS A 119 -6.64 14.78 -2.69
C HIS A 119 -7.21 15.75 -1.66
N ILE A 120 -6.72 16.98 -1.71
CA ILE A 120 -7.04 18.07 -0.81
C ILE A 120 -7.70 19.19 -1.63
N ASN A 121 -8.98 19.48 -1.35
CA ASN A 121 -9.73 20.53 -2.05
C ASN A 121 -9.50 21.87 -1.37
N LEU A 122 -8.66 22.69 -1.99
CA LEU A 122 -8.38 24.08 -1.63
C LEU A 122 -8.94 25.06 -2.70
N ALA A 123 -9.70 24.55 -3.67
CA ALA A 123 -10.17 25.30 -4.83
C ALA A 123 -11.46 26.06 -4.55
N GLY A 124 -12.16 25.74 -3.46
CA GLY A 124 -13.43 26.38 -3.08
C GLY A 124 -14.63 25.99 -3.94
N VAL A 125 -14.49 24.99 -4.82
CA VAL A 125 -15.55 24.47 -5.71
C VAL A 125 -15.66 22.95 -5.60
N ASP A 126 -16.78 22.36 -6.04
CA ASP A 126 -16.93 20.90 -6.10
C ASP A 126 -15.96 20.31 -7.14
N LEU A 127 -15.14 19.35 -6.74
CA LEU A 127 -14.16 18.68 -7.61
C LEU A 127 -14.55 17.23 -7.87
N TRP A 128 -14.67 16.86 -9.15
CA TRP A 128 -14.89 15.49 -9.57
C TRP A 128 -13.55 14.88 -10.00
N LEU A 129 -12.99 14.01 -9.15
CA LEU A 129 -11.65 13.45 -9.34
C LEU A 129 -11.63 12.36 -10.43
N ASP A 130 -10.51 12.22 -11.14
CA ASP A 130 -10.34 11.13 -12.10
C ASP A 130 -9.78 9.87 -11.43
N THR A 131 -10.66 8.89 -11.24
CA THR A 131 -10.34 7.58 -10.65
C THR A 131 -9.97 6.52 -11.69
N ARG A 132 -9.89 6.87 -12.98
CA ARG A 132 -9.47 5.95 -14.05
C ARG A 132 -7.95 5.77 -14.08
N PRO A 133 -7.42 4.63 -14.55
CA PRO A 133 -8.16 3.49 -15.09
C PRO A 133 -8.84 2.62 -14.03
N TYR A 134 -8.19 2.43 -12.89
CA TYR A 134 -8.78 1.75 -11.73
C TYR A 134 -8.18 2.28 -10.43
N ALA A 135 -9.03 2.81 -9.56
CA ALA A 135 -8.69 3.21 -8.21
C ALA A 135 -9.76 2.73 -7.22
N SER A 136 -9.34 2.22 -6.06
CA SER A 136 -10.25 1.96 -4.94
C SER A 136 -10.31 3.20 -4.07
N THR A 137 -11.51 3.70 -3.78
CA THR A 137 -11.68 4.87 -2.92
C THR A 137 -11.92 4.45 -1.48
N SER A 138 -11.11 4.97 -0.55
CA SER A 138 -11.23 4.69 0.89
C SER A 138 -12.00 5.80 1.61
N SER A 139 -11.94 7.06 1.15
CA SER A 139 -12.65 8.16 1.81
C SER A 139 -12.88 9.39 0.90
N GLY A 140 -13.77 10.29 1.35
CA GLY A 140 -13.86 11.70 0.94
C GLY A 140 -14.43 12.05 -0.44
N GLY A 141 -14.38 11.13 -1.39
CA GLY A 141 -14.89 11.35 -2.75
C GLY A 141 -15.11 10.02 -3.48
N GLY A 142 -15.38 10.06 -4.77
CA GLY A 142 -15.46 8.87 -5.60
C GLY A 142 -15.97 9.15 -7.02
N PRO A 143 -16.09 8.13 -7.88
CA PRO A 143 -16.56 8.30 -9.25
C PRO A 143 -17.95 8.96 -9.35
N SER A 144 -18.76 8.80 -8.30
CA SER A 144 -20.14 9.29 -8.19
C SER A 144 -20.32 10.38 -7.11
N LEU A 145 -19.25 10.83 -6.46
CA LEU A 145 -19.32 11.79 -5.35
C LEU A 145 -18.21 12.85 -5.50
N PRO A 146 -18.55 14.14 -5.68
CA PRO A 146 -17.56 15.17 -5.75
C PRO A 146 -16.92 15.39 -4.38
N MET A 147 -15.67 15.84 -4.41
CA MET A 147 -15.01 16.39 -3.23
C MET A 147 -15.57 17.79 -2.98
N SER A 148 -16.42 17.92 -1.96
CA SER A 148 -17.16 19.16 -1.70
C SER A 148 -16.34 20.22 -0.95
N PRO A 149 -16.43 21.51 -1.32
CA PRO A 149 -15.75 22.58 -0.60
C PRO A 149 -16.43 22.91 0.74
N ARG A 150 -17.58 22.30 1.04
CA ARG A 150 -18.30 22.47 2.32
C ARG A 150 -17.64 21.69 3.47
N GLU A 151 -16.84 20.68 3.15
CA GLU A 151 -16.06 19.90 4.12
C GLU A 151 -14.57 19.97 3.77
N PRO A 152 -13.94 21.17 3.75
CA PRO A 152 -12.58 21.33 3.21
C PRO A 152 -11.51 20.62 4.06
N GLY A 153 -11.85 20.28 5.32
CA GLY A 153 -11.01 19.48 6.20
C GLY A 153 -11.09 17.96 5.97
N ARG A 154 -11.94 17.47 5.06
CA ARG A 154 -12.06 16.05 4.70
C ARG A 154 -11.38 15.81 3.36
N PHE A 155 -10.38 14.94 3.34
CA PHE A 155 -9.62 14.64 2.12
C PHE A 155 -10.20 13.42 1.41
N SER A 156 -9.97 13.33 0.10
CA SER A 156 -10.34 12.14 -0.68
C SER A 156 -9.13 11.23 -0.83
N THR A 157 -9.19 10.02 -0.28
CA THR A 157 -8.10 9.05 -0.35
C THR A 157 -8.47 7.90 -1.25
N PHE A 158 -7.53 7.51 -2.11
CA PHE A 158 -7.70 6.34 -2.96
C PHE A 158 -6.38 5.64 -3.26
N THR A 159 -6.49 4.37 -3.65
CA THR A 159 -5.37 3.55 -4.06
C THR A 159 -5.53 3.23 -5.55
N ARG A 160 -4.58 3.68 -6.37
CA ARG A 160 -4.56 3.39 -7.80
C ARG A 160 -3.75 2.12 -8.05
N TYR A 161 -4.35 1.16 -8.74
CA TYR A 161 -3.67 -0.12 -9.02
C TYR A 161 -3.13 -0.11 -10.44
N PRO A 162 -1.83 -0.39 -10.61
CA PRO A 162 -1.27 -0.60 -11.92
C PRO A 162 -1.94 -1.81 -12.60
N ASP A 163 -2.21 -1.66 -13.89
CA ASP A 163 -2.78 -2.71 -14.71
C ASP A 163 -1.97 -2.83 -16.02
N PRO A 164 -1.62 -4.06 -16.46
CA PRO A 164 -0.77 -4.26 -17.63
C PRO A 164 -1.28 -3.59 -18.91
N ALA A 165 -2.60 -3.58 -19.16
CA ALA A 165 -3.16 -3.01 -20.38
C ALA A 165 -3.08 -1.48 -20.37
N PHE A 166 -3.32 -0.85 -19.21
CA PHE A 166 -3.21 0.59 -19.05
C PHE A 166 -1.78 1.11 -19.01
N ILE A 167 -0.83 0.30 -18.53
CA ILE A 167 0.60 0.63 -18.64
C ILE A 167 1.03 0.54 -20.11
N ALA A 168 0.66 -0.54 -20.81
CA ALA A 168 1.06 -0.75 -22.20
C ALA A 168 0.49 0.30 -23.17
N SER A 169 -0.72 0.79 -22.92
CA SER A 169 -1.35 1.89 -23.67
C SER A 169 -0.83 3.28 -23.27
N GLY A 170 -0.06 3.39 -22.19
CA GLY A 170 0.47 4.65 -21.67
C GLY A 170 -0.52 5.45 -20.82
N GLU A 171 -1.75 4.98 -20.63
CA GLU A 171 -2.81 5.66 -19.89
C GLU A 171 -2.59 5.68 -18.36
N PHE A 172 -1.85 4.73 -17.81
CA PHE A 172 -1.52 4.72 -16.38
C PHE A 172 -0.57 5.89 -16.03
N PRO A 173 -0.87 6.76 -15.05
CA PRO A 173 -0.13 8.02 -14.88
C PRO A 173 1.25 7.88 -14.24
N TYR A 174 1.58 6.71 -13.70
CA TYR A 174 2.85 6.46 -13.02
C TYR A 174 3.77 5.54 -13.84
N ASP A 175 5.06 5.73 -13.68
CA ASP A 175 6.12 4.79 -14.06
C ASP A 175 6.74 4.23 -12.78
N GLY A 176 6.48 2.95 -12.49
CA GLY A 176 6.71 2.38 -11.16
C GLY A 176 5.96 3.15 -10.08
N ALA A 177 6.69 3.72 -9.11
CA ALA A 177 6.14 4.55 -8.03
C ALA A 177 6.09 6.05 -8.35
N ARG A 178 6.58 6.46 -9.54
CA ARG A 178 6.86 7.87 -9.85
C ARG A 178 5.87 8.42 -10.85
N LEU A 179 5.35 9.62 -10.60
CA LEU A 179 4.49 10.30 -11.55
C LEU A 179 5.29 10.60 -12.83
N LYS A 180 4.74 10.24 -14.00
CA LYS A 180 5.43 10.40 -15.29
C LYS A 180 5.80 11.85 -15.58
N ASP A 181 6.95 12.06 -16.23
CA ASP A 181 7.45 13.40 -16.56
C ASP A 181 6.58 14.17 -17.57
N GLY A 182 5.85 13.47 -18.43
CA GLY A 182 4.97 14.06 -19.42
C GLY A 182 3.62 14.54 -18.87
N ILE A 183 3.34 14.39 -17.57
CA ILE A 183 2.08 14.84 -16.97
C ILE A 183 2.25 16.26 -16.43
N ASP A 184 1.77 17.23 -17.19
CA ASP A 184 1.82 18.66 -16.91
C ASP A 184 0.46 19.25 -16.51
N ARG A 185 -0.61 18.46 -16.59
CA ARG A 185 -1.97 18.86 -16.24
C ARG A 185 -2.72 17.79 -15.47
N TYR A 186 -3.57 18.22 -14.55
CA TYR A 186 -4.58 17.39 -13.92
C TYR A 186 -5.92 17.62 -14.61
N THR A 187 -6.56 16.55 -15.09
CA THR A 187 -7.86 16.63 -15.76
C THR A 187 -8.93 16.06 -14.84
N TYR A 188 -9.88 16.90 -14.45
CA TYR A 188 -11.04 16.51 -13.66
C TYR A 188 -12.06 15.76 -14.52
N ARG A 189 -13.10 15.27 -13.85
CA ARG A 189 -14.30 14.71 -14.47
C ARG A 189 -15.45 15.70 -14.35
N SER A 190 -16.53 15.43 -15.05
CA SER A 190 -17.84 16.03 -14.77
C SER A 190 -18.70 15.05 -13.96
N ALA A 191 -19.81 15.54 -13.41
CA ALA A 191 -20.79 14.69 -12.72
C ALA A 191 -21.32 13.52 -13.58
N GLY A 192 -21.35 13.69 -14.90
CA GLY A 192 -21.74 12.65 -15.86
C GLY A 192 -20.58 11.76 -16.33
N GLY A 193 -19.38 11.92 -15.78
CA GLY A 193 -18.20 11.16 -16.21
C GLY A 193 -17.66 11.54 -17.59
N ALA A 194 -17.89 12.76 -18.06
CA ALA A 194 -17.11 13.30 -19.18
C ALA A 194 -15.78 13.89 -18.66
N PRO A 195 -14.75 14.06 -19.49
CA PRO A 195 -13.62 14.92 -19.14
C PRO A 195 -14.12 16.32 -18.75
N GLY A 196 -13.66 16.81 -17.60
CA GLY A 196 -14.02 18.11 -17.03
C GLY A 196 -12.94 19.15 -17.29
N ALA A 197 -12.87 20.14 -16.38
CA ALA A 197 -11.81 21.13 -16.41
C ALA A 197 -10.42 20.47 -16.32
N SER A 198 -9.41 21.15 -16.86
CA SER A 198 -8.02 20.73 -16.76
C SER A 198 -7.22 21.89 -16.21
N LEU A 199 -6.39 21.65 -15.20
CA LEU A 199 -5.53 22.66 -14.57
C LEU A 199 -4.06 22.26 -14.72
N PRO A 200 -3.14 23.24 -14.77
CA PRO A 200 -1.70 22.98 -14.67
C PRO A 200 -1.38 22.16 -13.41
N LEU A 201 -0.49 21.17 -13.57
CA LEU A 201 -0.04 20.31 -12.49
C LEU A 201 1.44 20.60 -12.20
N ALA A 202 1.71 21.13 -11.00
CA ALA A 202 3.04 21.37 -10.49
C ALA A 202 3.56 20.12 -9.78
N ARG A 203 4.70 19.59 -10.24
CA ARG A 203 5.31 18.39 -9.66
C ARG A 203 6.40 18.78 -8.68
N HIS A 204 6.36 18.18 -7.49
CA HIS A 204 7.42 18.33 -6.50
C HIS A 204 8.39 17.14 -6.54
N PRO A 205 9.65 17.35 -6.12
CA PRO A 205 10.65 16.28 -6.09
C PRO A 205 10.28 15.20 -5.07
N VAL A 206 10.60 13.95 -5.41
CA VAL A 206 10.45 12.80 -4.50
C VAL A 206 11.36 12.99 -3.28
N PRO A 207 10.88 12.76 -2.05
CA PRO A 207 11.72 12.84 -0.86
C PRO A 207 12.87 11.83 -0.93
N ASP A 208 13.99 12.13 -0.26
CA ASP A 208 15.11 11.19 -0.21
C ASP A 208 14.73 9.94 0.59
N LEU A 209 14.57 8.82 -0.13
CA LEU A 209 14.26 7.52 0.45
C LEU A 209 15.49 6.64 0.67
N ALA A 210 16.70 7.13 0.32
CA ALA A 210 17.93 6.37 0.47
C ALA A 210 18.14 5.81 1.89
N PRO A 211 17.82 6.56 2.98
CA PRO A 211 17.97 6.03 4.34
C PRO A 211 17.09 4.80 4.63
N LEU A 212 15.98 4.61 3.90
CA LEU A 212 15.06 3.49 4.10
C LEU A 212 15.42 2.25 3.29
N VAL A 213 16.24 2.39 2.23
CA VAL A 213 16.56 1.29 1.31
C VAL A 213 17.22 0.09 1.99
N PRO A 214 18.20 0.26 2.90
CA PRO A 214 18.83 -0.88 3.58
C PRO A 214 17.88 -1.67 4.50
N ILE A 215 16.76 -1.04 4.91
CA ILE A 215 15.84 -1.59 5.91
C ILE A 215 14.60 -2.19 5.24
N LEU A 216 13.98 -1.44 4.33
CA LEU A 216 12.70 -1.78 3.70
C LEU A 216 12.86 -2.25 2.24
N GLY A 217 14.10 -2.33 1.74
CA GLY A 217 14.40 -2.72 0.36
C GLY A 217 14.26 -1.57 -0.64
N ARG A 218 14.40 -1.90 -1.92
CA ARG A 218 14.44 -0.89 -3.01
C ARG A 218 13.06 -0.43 -3.50
N GLN A 219 11.99 -1.13 -3.14
CA GLN A 219 10.63 -0.86 -3.63
C GLN A 219 10.08 0.45 -3.06
N GLU A 220 9.90 1.48 -3.87
CA GLU A 220 9.45 2.81 -3.42
C GLU A 220 7.96 2.86 -3.11
N THR A 221 7.15 2.12 -3.86
CA THR A 221 5.68 2.16 -3.78
C THR A 221 5.06 2.01 -2.38
N PRO A 222 5.50 1.07 -1.51
CA PRO A 222 4.92 0.99 -0.17
C PRO A 222 5.28 2.18 0.74
N ARG A 223 6.26 3.00 0.35
CA ARG A 223 6.82 4.11 1.15
C ARG A 223 6.36 5.48 0.67
N LEU A 224 5.84 5.59 -0.55
CA LEU A 224 5.39 6.85 -1.14
C LEU A 224 3.87 6.95 -1.13
N ALA A 225 3.39 8.16 -0.88
CA ALA A 225 2.04 8.60 -1.21
C ALA A 225 2.14 9.89 -2.03
N TYR A 226 1.12 10.18 -2.83
CA TYR A 226 0.99 11.44 -3.55
C TYR A 226 -0.12 12.28 -2.92
N LEU A 227 0.22 13.48 -2.49
CA LEU A 227 -0.74 14.48 -2.05
C LEU A 227 -1.01 15.43 -3.23
N TYR A 228 -2.27 15.54 -3.62
CA TYR A 228 -2.73 16.47 -4.64
C TYR A 228 -3.46 17.64 -3.97
N PHE A 229 -2.82 18.80 -3.93
CA PHE A 229 -3.43 20.03 -3.44
C PHE A 229 -4.08 20.77 -4.60
N HIS A 230 -5.41 20.81 -4.61
CA HIS A 230 -6.18 21.44 -5.68
C HIS A 230 -6.47 22.89 -5.32
N TYR A 231 -5.84 23.83 -5.99
CA TYR A 231 -6.10 25.26 -5.89
C TYR A 231 -7.04 25.72 -7.02
N PRO A 232 -7.57 26.95 -6.99
CA PRO A 232 -8.44 27.46 -8.05
C PRO A 232 -7.79 27.45 -9.45
N ASP A 233 -6.47 27.63 -9.51
CA ASP A 233 -5.71 27.86 -10.74
C ASP A 233 -4.71 26.74 -11.09
N ARG A 234 -4.39 25.84 -10.16
CA ARG A 234 -3.38 24.79 -10.32
C ARG A 234 -3.63 23.57 -9.41
N VAL A 235 -2.88 22.51 -9.66
CA VAL A 235 -2.78 21.35 -8.77
C VAL A 235 -1.32 21.10 -8.42
N ASP A 236 -0.98 21.05 -7.13
CA ASP A 236 0.35 20.62 -6.70
C ASP A 236 0.33 19.11 -6.43
N ALA A 237 1.11 18.33 -7.18
CA ALA A 237 1.33 16.91 -6.96
C ALA A 237 2.62 16.71 -6.16
N VAL A 238 2.46 16.36 -4.88
CA VAL A 238 3.55 16.27 -3.91
C VAL A 238 3.76 14.82 -3.48
N PRO A 239 4.84 14.15 -3.92
CA PRO A 239 5.23 12.86 -3.34
C PRO A 239 5.72 13.07 -1.90
N VAL A 240 5.24 12.24 -0.98
CA VAL A 240 5.58 12.31 0.45
C VAL A 240 5.94 10.94 1.00
N LEU A 241 6.67 10.92 2.12
CA LEU A 241 6.80 9.70 2.91
C LEU A 241 5.41 9.35 3.46
N ARG A 242 4.89 8.21 3.02
CA ARG A 242 3.57 7.72 3.42
C ARG A 242 3.52 7.55 4.94
N HIS A 243 2.36 7.84 5.51
CA HIS A 243 2.08 7.53 6.90
C HIS A 243 2.47 6.08 7.24
N LEU A 244 3.33 5.93 8.25
CA LEU A 244 3.88 4.62 8.59
C LEU A 244 2.82 3.77 9.26
N SER A 245 2.70 2.51 8.83
CA SER A 245 1.91 1.53 9.56
C SER A 245 2.62 1.18 10.89
N GLY A 246 1.86 0.73 11.89
CA GLY A 246 2.46 0.27 13.16
C GLY A 246 3.49 -0.85 12.98
N MET A 247 3.29 -1.74 11.99
CA MET A 247 4.29 -2.76 11.65
C MET A 247 5.57 -2.16 11.04
N THR A 248 5.42 -1.15 10.18
CA THR A 248 6.57 -0.45 9.59
C THR A 248 7.36 0.32 10.65
N GLU A 249 6.66 1.03 11.55
CA GLU A 249 7.29 1.68 12.71
C GLU A 249 8.08 0.67 13.54
N GLN A 250 7.50 -0.50 13.84
CA GLN A 250 8.19 -1.55 14.61
C GLN A 250 9.45 -2.05 13.89
N ILE A 251 9.39 -2.33 12.58
CA ILE A 251 10.57 -2.75 11.81
C ILE A 251 11.66 -1.67 11.86
N LEU A 252 11.29 -0.41 11.70
CA LEU A 252 12.24 0.71 11.75
C LEU A 252 12.87 0.88 13.13
N GLU A 253 12.09 0.63 14.19
CA GLU A 253 12.57 0.59 15.57
C GLU A 253 13.58 -0.53 15.80
N GLU A 254 13.24 -1.76 15.41
CA GLU A 254 14.11 -2.94 15.52
C GLU A 254 15.42 -2.75 14.75
N LYS A 255 15.37 -2.05 13.60
CA LYS A 255 16.53 -1.73 12.77
C LYS A 255 17.25 -0.45 13.17
N ARG A 256 16.78 0.22 14.23
CA ARG A 256 17.39 1.40 14.84
C ARG A 256 17.65 2.55 13.86
N VAL A 257 16.67 2.87 13.02
CA VAL A 257 16.80 3.96 12.03
C VAL A 257 17.08 5.30 12.71
N GLN A 258 17.93 6.12 12.09
CA GLN A 258 18.29 7.45 12.58
C GLN A 258 17.82 8.54 11.61
N GLY A 259 17.65 9.76 12.13
CA GLY A 259 17.28 10.95 11.35
C GLY A 259 15.80 11.01 10.92
N LEU A 260 15.05 9.91 11.02
CA LEU A 260 13.60 9.92 10.82
C LEU A 260 12.89 10.39 12.09
N VAL A 261 12.14 11.49 11.99
CA VAL A 261 11.31 12.01 13.08
C VAL A 261 9.84 11.85 12.69
N LEU A 262 9.03 11.33 13.61
CA LEU A 262 7.58 11.22 13.44
C LEU A 262 6.88 12.38 14.13
N PHE A 263 5.90 12.98 13.46
CA PHE A 263 5.24 14.16 13.97
C PHE A 263 3.82 13.88 14.44
N MET A 264 3.41 14.61 15.46
CA MET A 264 2.01 14.77 15.87
C MET A 264 1.71 16.26 15.94
N ALA A 265 0.44 16.64 15.83
CA ALA A 265 0.08 18.05 15.91
C ALA A 265 -1.25 18.30 16.59
N GLN A 266 -1.33 19.49 17.20
CA GLN A 266 -2.54 20.13 17.67
C GLN A 266 -2.58 21.57 17.16
N ALA A 267 -3.72 21.99 16.61
CA ALA A 267 -3.89 23.33 16.08
C ALA A 267 -4.78 24.15 17.01
N TYR A 268 -4.24 25.18 17.66
CA TYR A 268 -4.98 26.14 18.49
C TYR A 268 -5.25 27.46 17.76
N ALA A 269 -4.73 27.63 16.55
CA ALA A 269 -4.83 28.84 15.72
C ALA A 269 -6.19 29.04 15.00
N GLY A 270 -7.27 28.40 15.48
CA GLY A 270 -8.65 28.67 15.03
C GLY A 270 -9.07 28.13 13.66
N SER A 271 -8.14 27.75 12.77
CA SER A 271 -8.43 27.16 11.46
C SER A 271 -7.77 25.80 11.27
N ALA A 272 -8.38 24.93 10.46
CA ALA A 272 -7.84 23.59 10.20
C ALA A 272 -6.63 23.66 9.26
N ILE A 273 -5.55 22.95 9.62
CA ILE A 273 -4.32 22.92 8.82
C ILE A 273 -4.45 21.83 7.75
N ALA A 274 -4.43 22.22 6.49
CA ALA A 274 -4.62 21.33 5.35
C ALA A 274 -3.30 20.85 4.71
N ARG A 275 -2.23 21.64 4.86
CA ARG A 275 -0.89 21.31 4.37
C ARG A 275 0.12 21.73 5.43
N LEU A 276 1.07 20.85 5.74
CA LEU A 276 2.16 21.12 6.67
C LEU A 276 3.46 20.64 6.05
N GLU A 277 4.48 21.48 6.10
CA GLU A 277 5.83 21.15 5.66
C GLU A 277 6.86 21.43 6.76
N ILE A 278 7.83 20.54 6.87
CA ILE A 278 8.95 20.64 7.81
C ILE A 278 10.25 20.52 7.00
N ASN A 279 11.10 21.54 7.07
CA ASN A 279 12.32 21.66 6.28
C ASN A 279 12.09 21.41 4.78
N GLY A 280 10.96 21.90 4.25
CA GLY A 280 10.55 21.73 2.85
C GLY A 280 9.98 20.35 2.50
N GLN A 281 9.88 19.42 3.45
CA GLN A 281 9.23 18.12 3.26
C GLN A 281 7.76 18.22 3.67
N THR A 282 6.84 17.97 2.74
CA THR A 282 5.40 17.91 3.05
C THR A 282 5.09 16.64 3.84
N LEU A 283 4.32 16.78 4.92
CA LEU A 283 3.89 15.65 5.74
C LEU A 283 2.57 15.08 5.24
N ASP A 284 2.47 13.74 5.25
CA ASP A 284 1.21 13.03 5.07
C ASP A 284 0.31 13.21 6.30
N LEU A 285 -0.78 13.96 6.16
CA LEU A 285 -1.75 14.20 7.25
C LEU A 285 -2.81 13.09 7.34
N GLY A 286 -2.79 12.11 6.43
CA GLY A 286 -3.82 11.08 6.33
C GLY A 286 -5.10 11.58 5.65
N GLU A 287 -6.27 11.25 6.18
CA GLU A 287 -7.56 11.45 5.51
C GLU A 287 -8.24 12.80 5.82
N ARG A 288 -7.67 13.61 6.72
CA ARG A 288 -8.27 14.87 7.18
C ARG A 288 -7.22 15.91 7.53
N ALA A 289 -7.60 17.17 7.42
CA ALA A 289 -6.85 18.29 7.96
C ALA A 289 -6.70 18.16 9.49
N ILE A 290 -5.67 18.80 10.05
CA ILE A 290 -5.52 18.91 11.50
C ILE A 290 -6.60 19.86 11.98
N PRO A 291 -7.61 19.40 12.76
CA PRO A 291 -8.73 20.24 13.14
C PRO A 291 -8.30 21.29 14.17
N PRO A 292 -8.94 22.48 14.17
CA PRO A 292 -8.73 23.44 15.23
C PRO A 292 -9.30 22.90 16.54
N GLN A 293 -8.52 23.03 17.59
CA GLN A 293 -8.92 22.71 18.95
C GLN A 293 -9.64 23.91 19.57
N PRO A 294 -10.69 23.67 20.36
CA PRO A 294 -11.37 24.75 21.03
C PRO A 294 -10.44 25.34 22.12
N PRO A 295 -10.50 26.65 22.37
CA PRO A 295 -9.74 27.26 23.46
C PRO A 295 -10.25 26.76 24.81
N LEU A 296 -9.37 26.77 25.81
CA LEU A 296 -9.78 26.52 27.20
C LEU A 296 -10.89 27.51 27.63
N PRO A 297 -11.87 27.07 28.43
CA PRO A 297 -11.93 25.80 29.16
C PRO A 297 -12.66 24.65 28.43
N ALA A 298 -12.90 24.76 27.12
CA ALA A 298 -13.61 23.71 26.39
C ALA A 298 -12.85 22.37 26.45
N ALA A 299 -13.58 21.27 26.57
CA ALA A 299 -13.00 19.93 26.58
C ALA A 299 -12.31 19.61 25.25
N CYS A 300 -11.21 18.86 25.31
CA CYS A 300 -10.56 18.31 24.13
C CYS A 300 -11.56 17.52 23.29
N ARG A 301 -11.66 17.85 22.01
CA ARG A 301 -12.54 17.14 21.07
C ARG A 301 -11.82 16.03 20.34
N ASP A 302 -10.58 16.29 19.94
CA ASP A 302 -9.77 15.38 19.16
C ASP A 302 -8.37 15.29 19.76
N TYR A 303 -7.99 14.08 20.18
CA TYR A 303 -6.63 13.80 20.61
C TYR A 303 -5.63 14.02 19.46
N PRO A 304 -4.36 14.34 19.79
CA PRO A 304 -3.33 14.61 18.81
C PRO A 304 -3.19 13.44 17.82
N ARG A 305 -3.27 13.78 16.53
CA ARG A 305 -3.19 12.80 15.44
C ARG A 305 -1.73 12.53 15.10
N ARG A 306 -1.42 11.26 14.83
CA ARG A 306 -0.17 10.89 14.17
C ARG A 306 -0.19 11.43 12.75
N LEU A 307 0.85 12.17 12.41
CA LEU A 307 1.14 12.61 11.06
C LEU A 307 2.21 11.69 10.45
N GLY A 308 2.57 11.95 9.20
CA GLY A 308 3.75 11.37 8.57
C GLY A 308 5.05 11.76 9.27
N GLY A 309 6.15 11.16 8.79
CA GLY A 309 7.51 11.48 9.25
C GLY A 309 8.29 12.30 8.22
N ALA A 310 9.38 12.91 8.67
CA ALA A 310 10.36 13.56 7.81
C ALA A 310 11.78 13.23 8.27
N PHE A 311 12.72 13.22 7.32
CA PHE A 311 14.13 13.12 7.64
C PHE A 311 14.68 14.49 8.03
N VAL A 312 14.94 14.70 9.32
CA VAL A 312 15.43 15.97 9.85
C VAL A 312 16.46 15.74 10.94
N ASP A 313 17.39 16.69 11.06
CA ASP A 313 18.20 16.83 12.26
C ASP A 313 17.37 17.59 13.31
N ILE A 314 16.87 16.85 14.30
CA ILE A 314 16.01 17.39 15.38
C ILE A 314 16.75 18.35 16.31
N ASP A 315 18.08 18.27 16.34
CA ASP A 315 18.92 19.10 17.20
C ASP A 315 19.19 20.47 16.54
N GLN A 316 18.80 20.65 15.27
CA GLN A 316 18.79 21.92 14.54
C GLN A 316 17.40 22.58 14.55
N PRO A 317 17.32 23.92 14.42
CA PRO A 317 16.04 24.60 14.22
C PRO A 317 15.30 24.05 13.00
N LEU A 318 14.06 23.61 13.23
CA LEU A 318 13.15 23.17 12.18
C LEU A 318 12.47 24.38 11.54
N SER A 319 12.45 24.44 10.22
CA SER A 319 11.63 25.38 9.45
C SER A 319 10.28 24.76 9.18
N LEU A 320 9.22 25.37 9.71
CA LEU A 320 7.85 24.94 9.48
C LEU A 320 7.14 25.93 8.59
N ARG A 321 6.33 25.41 7.68
CA ARG A 321 5.32 26.21 6.98
C ARG A 321 4.03 25.43 6.79
N TRP A 322 2.90 26.12 6.85
CA TRP A 322 1.59 25.49 6.72
C TRP A 322 0.57 26.38 6.03
N GLN A 323 -0.46 25.73 5.51
CA GLN A 323 -1.64 26.38 4.92
C GLN A 323 -2.88 25.86 5.62
N THR A 324 -3.88 26.73 5.76
CA THR A 324 -5.16 26.39 6.36
C THR A 324 -6.24 26.27 5.29
N VAL A 325 -7.34 25.58 5.64
CA VAL A 325 -8.49 25.43 4.74
C VAL A 325 -9.14 26.77 4.36
N ASP A 326 -9.07 27.77 5.25
CA ASP A 326 -9.71 29.09 5.05
C ASP A 326 -8.80 30.08 4.28
N ALA A 327 -7.49 29.84 4.29
CA ALA A 327 -6.51 30.69 3.63
C ALA A 327 -5.51 29.85 2.82
N PRO A 328 -5.98 29.12 1.79
CA PRO A 328 -5.17 28.14 1.08
C PRO A 328 -3.98 28.73 0.33
N ASP A 329 -4.03 30.01 -0.07
CA ASP A 329 -2.93 30.68 -0.77
C ASP A 329 -1.93 31.36 0.18
N ALA A 330 -2.22 31.43 1.48
CA ALA A 330 -1.38 32.08 2.46
C ALA A 330 -0.53 31.07 3.23
N TRP A 331 0.78 31.11 2.99
CA TRP A 331 1.74 30.36 3.81
C TRP A 331 1.98 31.06 5.14
N GLN A 332 1.74 30.33 6.22
CA GLN A 332 2.24 30.67 7.54
C GLN A 332 3.58 29.98 7.75
N THR A 333 4.48 30.60 8.51
CA THR A 333 5.86 30.10 8.71
C THR A 333 6.29 30.27 10.16
N ALA A 334 7.04 29.30 10.67
CA ALA A 334 7.67 29.38 11.98
C ALA A 334 9.05 28.70 11.98
N SER A 335 9.90 29.11 12.90
CA SER A 335 11.14 28.39 13.23
C SER A 335 10.99 27.78 14.61
N LEU A 336 11.18 26.47 14.72
CA LEU A 336 11.05 25.74 15.97
C LEU A 336 12.38 25.12 16.37
N ARG A 337 12.90 25.48 17.53
CA ARG A 337 13.92 24.70 18.20
C ARG A 337 13.23 23.71 19.13
N VAL A 338 13.35 22.42 18.83
CA VAL A 338 12.78 21.37 19.66
C VAL A 338 13.61 21.26 20.94
N PRO A 339 13.00 21.24 22.14
CA PRO A 339 13.74 21.09 23.38
C PRO A 339 14.49 19.76 23.46
N ASP A 340 15.65 19.77 24.12
CA ASP A 340 16.41 18.57 24.44
C ASP A 340 15.91 17.91 25.72
N PHE A 341 16.11 16.60 25.83
CA PHE A 341 15.90 15.90 27.10
C PHE A 341 16.83 16.47 28.17
N ARG A 342 16.31 16.62 29.39
CA ARG A 342 17.06 17.16 30.53
C ARG A 342 18.39 16.41 30.73
N ASP A 343 18.35 15.09 30.65
CA ASP A 343 19.54 14.25 30.59
C ASP A 343 19.80 13.81 29.14
N PRO A 344 20.97 14.07 28.56
CA PRO A 344 21.22 13.73 27.15
C PRO A 344 21.43 12.23 26.91
N ALA A 345 21.82 11.48 27.95
CA ALA A 345 22.10 10.06 27.84
C ALA A 345 20.83 9.26 27.50
N PRO A 346 20.83 8.40 26.46
CA PRO A 346 19.71 7.50 26.19
C PRO A 346 19.51 6.50 27.32
N VAL A 347 18.26 6.26 27.71
CA VAL A 347 17.93 5.20 28.67
C VAL A 347 17.95 3.82 28.00
N ARG A 348 18.13 2.75 28.79
CA ARG A 348 18.08 1.38 28.26
C ARG A 348 16.69 1.09 27.69
N GLY A 349 16.65 0.52 26.48
CA GLY A 349 15.39 0.24 25.78
C GLY A 349 14.77 1.46 25.09
N GLN A 350 15.48 2.61 25.07
CA GLN A 350 14.99 3.81 24.38
C GLN A 350 14.96 3.61 22.87
N SER A 351 13.82 3.99 22.30
CA SER A 351 13.58 4.08 20.88
C SER A 351 14.56 5.04 20.19
N THR A 352 14.97 4.66 18.99
CA THR A 352 15.74 5.54 18.09
C THR A 352 14.85 6.42 17.23
N LEU A 353 13.60 6.01 17.00
CA LEU A 353 12.58 6.82 16.32
C LEU A 353 12.15 7.98 17.22
N GLN A 354 12.73 9.15 16.95
CA GLN A 354 12.35 10.39 17.60
C GLN A 354 10.92 10.79 17.21
N ARG A 355 10.21 11.41 18.15
CA ARG A 355 8.87 11.93 17.91
C ARG A 355 8.75 13.36 18.44
N VAL A 356 7.97 14.17 17.73
CA VAL A 356 7.72 15.57 18.09
C VAL A 356 6.23 15.85 18.07
N MET A 357 5.70 16.34 19.18
CA MET A 357 4.37 16.96 19.22
C MET A 357 4.51 18.44 18.89
N LEU A 358 3.78 18.90 17.87
CA LEU A 358 3.70 20.28 17.44
C LEU A 358 2.44 20.94 17.99
N TYR A 359 2.62 22.12 18.59
CA TYR A 359 1.53 22.96 19.09
C TYR A 359 1.49 24.25 18.27
N PHE A 360 0.51 24.39 17.38
CA PHE A 360 0.31 25.62 16.60
C PHE A 360 -0.53 26.59 17.44
N LEU A 361 0.07 27.69 17.88
CA LEU A 361 -0.51 28.58 18.89
C LEU A 361 -1.32 29.72 18.25
N PRO A 362 -2.25 30.36 19.00
CA PRO A 362 -3.09 31.44 18.47
C PRO A 362 -2.33 32.69 18.03
N ASP A 363 -1.12 32.91 18.55
CA ASP A 363 -0.24 34.03 18.19
C ASP A 363 0.56 33.79 16.89
N GLY A 364 0.33 32.65 16.22
CA GLY A 364 1.03 32.26 14.99
C GLY A 364 2.39 31.61 15.23
N THR A 365 2.80 31.41 16.48
CA THR A 365 4.03 30.67 16.81
C THR A 365 3.77 29.17 16.88
N VAL A 366 4.85 28.38 16.84
CA VAL A 366 4.80 26.93 17.00
C VAL A 366 5.72 26.52 18.14
N ALA A 367 5.20 25.73 19.07
CA ALA A 367 5.98 25.09 20.12
C ALA A 367 6.09 23.59 19.87
N GLY A 368 7.13 22.95 20.43
CA GLY A 368 7.43 21.54 20.22
C GLY A 368 7.74 20.82 21.52
N GLU A 369 7.22 19.60 21.67
CA GLU A 369 7.61 18.66 22.72
C GLU A 369 8.28 17.44 22.07
N ARG A 370 9.51 17.14 22.50
CA ARG A 370 10.25 15.95 22.08
C ARG A 370 9.87 14.79 22.96
N PHE A 371 9.64 13.62 22.37
CA PHE A 371 9.41 12.41 23.15
C PHE A 371 9.85 11.14 22.40
N VAL A 372 10.12 10.10 23.18
CA VAL A 372 10.52 8.77 22.70
C VAL A 372 9.87 7.70 23.55
N GLN A 373 9.59 6.55 22.93
CA GLN A 373 9.13 5.36 23.65
C GLN A 373 10.34 4.62 24.23
N VAL A 374 10.14 3.97 25.37
CA VAL A 374 11.14 3.19 26.07
C VAL A 374 10.53 1.83 26.41
N ASP A 375 11.13 0.76 25.89
CA ASP A 375 10.71 -0.59 26.24
C ASP A 375 11.39 -1.02 27.55
N GLU A 376 10.61 -1.04 28.64
CA GLU A 376 11.09 -1.50 29.95
C GLU A 376 11.01 -3.03 30.05
N THR A 377 9.88 -3.62 29.67
CA THR A 377 9.65 -5.07 29.59
C THR A 377 8.76 -5.40 28.39
N ARG A 378 8.47 -6.70 28.16
CA ARG A 378 7.51 -7.10 27.10
C ARG A 378 6.10 -6.54 27.29
N GLU A 379 5.71 -6.19 28.51
CA GLU A 379 4.34 -5.78 28.85
C GLU A 379 4.24 -4.36 29.41
N ARG A 380 5.38 -3.71 29.69
CA ARG A 380 5.43 -2.33 30.18
C ARG A 380 6.29 -1.46 29.28
N ARG A 381 5.71 -0.34 28.87
CA ARG A 381 6.40 0.73 28.15
C ARG A 381 6.51 1.94 29.04
N ALA A 382 7.49 2.77 28.76
CA ALA A 382 7.59 4.09 29.29
C ALA A 382 7.71 5.11 28.17
N LEU A 383 7.37 6.35 28.47
CA LEU A 383 7.52 7.49 27.58
C LEU A 383 8.52 8.43 28.22
N ARG A 384 9.56 8.80 27.49
CA ARG A 384 10.44 9.89 27.90
C ARG A 384 10.08 11.12 27.09
N ALA A 385 9.74 12.22 27.75
CA ALA A 385 9.31 13.44 27.08
C ALA A 385 9.97 14.68 27.70
N THR A 386 10.14 15.73 26.92
CA THR A 386 10.62 17.03 27.43
C THR A 386 9.55 17.79 28.22
N GLY A 387 8.31 17.29 28.19
CA GLY A 387 7.15 17.95 28.77
C GLY A 387 6.57 19.04 27.88
N MET A 388 5.37 19.48 28.27
CA MET A 388 4.63 20.52 27.56
C MET A 388 5.38 21.86 27.61
N PRO A 389 5.58 22.55 26.46
CA PRO A 389 6.22 23.85 26.44
C PRO A 389 5.41 24.90 27.21
N PRO A 390 6.05 25.83 27.95
CA PRO A 390 5.34 26.84 28.73
C PRO A 390 4.35 27.70 27.93
N GLY A 391 4.69 28.02 26.68
CA GLY A 391 3.81 28.78 25.78
C GLY A 391 2.57 28.01 25.31
N ALA A 392 2.61 26.67 25.33
CA ALA A 392 1.47 25.83 24.96
C ALA A 392 0.51 25.59 26.13
N GLY A 393 1.01 25.57 27.38
CA GLY A 393 0.24 25.29 28.60
C GLY A 393 -1.10 26.03 28.72
N PRO A 394 -1.14 27.36 28.53
CA PRO A 394 -2.38 28.15 28.60
C PRO A 394 -3.44 27.80 27.53
N HIS A 395 -3.06 27.06 26.48
CA HIS A 395 -3.93 26.73 25.35
C HIS A 395 -4.24 25.22 25.25
N ALA A 396 -3.38 24.37 25.81
CA ALA A 396 -3.34 22.94 25.55
C ALA A 396 -4.50 22.14 26.19
N ALA A 397 -5.72 22.32 25.67
CA ALA A 397 -6.92 21.61 26.11
C ALA A 397 -6.81 20.07 26.01
N CYS A 398 -5.94 19.56 25.12
CA CYS A 398 -5.73 18.14 24.86
C CYS A 398 -4.52 17.55 25.59
N GLY A 399 -3.88 18.32 26.46
CA GLY A 399 -2.72 17.89 27.22
C GLY A 399 -1.46 17.72 26.37
N SER A 400 -0.49 16.97 26.90
CA SER A 400 0.85 16.80 26.31
C SER A 400 0.95 15.57 25.42
N ALA A 401 2.14 15.27 24.90
CA ALA A 401 2.41 14.02 24.19
C ALA A 401 2.04 12.77 25.00
N TYR A 402 2.11 12.84 26.33
CA TYR A 402 1.74 11.74 27.23
C TYR A 402 0.23 11.51 27.30
N SER A 403 -0.59 12.53 27.07
CA SER A 403 -2.05 12.47 27.23
C SER A 403 -2.75 11.49 26.26
N GLY A 404 -2.08 11.09 25.17
CA GLY A 404 -2.57 10.06 24.24
C GLY A 404 -2.29 8.62 24.66
N TYR A 405 -1.56 8.39 25.76
CA TYR A 405 -1.18 7.06 26.23
C TYR A 405 -2.02 6.59 27.42
N ASN A 406 -2.22 5.27 27.54
CA ASN A 406 -2.88 4.70 28.71
C ASN A 406 -1.91 4.73 29.91
N PRO A 407 -2.22 5.47 30.99
CA PRO A 407 -1.33 5.60 32.15
C PRO A 407 -1.16 4.30 32.94
N GLU A 408 -2.02 3.30 32.77
CA GLU A 408 -1.90 1.99 33.42
C GLU A 408 -0.80 1.12 32.77
N THR A 409 -0.53 1.33 31.49
CA THR A 409 0.42 0.52 30.70
C THR A 409 1.66 1.29 30.26
N VAL A 410 1.62 2.62 30.33
CA VAL A 410 2.71 3.52 29.95
C VAL A 410 3.03 4.49 31.07
N ARG A 411 4.26 4.47 31.56
CA ARG A 411 4.75 5.43 32.57
C ARG A 411 5.50 6.60 31.92
N LEU A 412 5.32 7.81 32.43
CA LEU A 412 6.16 8.96 32.06
C LEU A 412 7.52 8.92 32.82
N LEU A 413 8.62 9.05 32.09
CA LEU A 413 9.97 9.27 32.59
C LEU A 413 10.30 10.75 32.45
N GLU A 414 10.86 11.33 33.51
CA GLU A 414 11.34 12.72 33.54
C GLU A 414 12.70 12.88 32.86
#